data_AF-A0A7K7A240-F1
#
_entry.id   AF-A0A7K7A240-F1
#
_cell.length_a   1.000
_cell.length_b   1.000
_cell.length_c   1.000
_cell.angle_alpha   90.00
_cell.angle_beta   90.00
_cell.angle_gamma   90.00
#
_symmetry.space_group_name_H-M   'P 1'
#
loop_
_entity.id
_entity.type
_entity.pdbx_description
1 polymer ?
#
loop_
_entity_poly.entity_id
_entity_poly.type
_entity_poly.pdbx_seq_one_letter_code
_entity_poly.pdbx_strand_id
1 'polypeptide(L)'
;QPIIFQVSITNQNQWDEVLLTKGVLVIDVYQAWCGPCKAVVNLFRKLKNEFSEDDLLHFAVAEADSIVALKPFRNKCEPVFLFCVNGKIVSIVRGANAPLLTKKITELVEEERKVLAGEKERLELCTYFTVFTTFFHPFPTEGVRYSVAIIKPDAVLEGRVEEIKKKITDAGFSIAATEEKLLTEEQIRVFYTRKTEQPDFDDFVQFMMSGPCHILVIAKKETSKAIPHWKELSESSESELDLEPQKQDGLDDIVETGDLLNFCDVQDSIEDASRQLAFFFPNFGKQDTGQHVERTLALIRPLLLKERRDSIIQRIMDDGFKIAMQKEIVLSEEQVRQFYKEHENEDYFPVLLEQMTSGPTLALALTRVNAVEHWRKLLGPKTVEDAKKNDPTSLRAEYAVGSVPLDQLHGSSSPGDAQKELEFFFPQERTFALIKPDAVKEHKGDIMQKVKDAGFTISKIKEASLTREMAMQFYKDHEGKPFYESLVTCMTAGPSVVMVLSKENAVEEWRQLMGPTDPEIAKLTSPESIRAQFAQDILSNAVHGSSN
;
A
#
# COMPACT_ATOMS: atom_id res chain seq x y z
N GLN A 1 -41.83 24.55 -17.39
CA GLN A 1 -41.48 23.84 -16.15
C GLN A 1 -40.27 24.55 -15.54
N PRO A 2 -40.20 24.79 -14.23
CA PRO A 2 -38.99 25.37 -13.65
C PRO A 2 -37.82 24.43 -13.93
N ILE A 3 -36.71 24.97 -14.43
CA ILE A 3 -35.51 24.19 -14.73
C ILE A 3 -35.03 23.59 -13.41
N ILE A 4 -35.16 22.28 -13.26
CA ILE A 4 -34.71 21.55 -12.08
C ILE A 4 -33.18 21.65 -12.07
N PHE A 5 -32.66 22.47 -11.16
CA PHE A 5 -31.24 22.75 -11.03
C PHE A 5 -30.43 21.51 -10.63
N GLN A 6 -30.99 20.70 -9.72
CA GLN A 6 -30.45 19.46 -9.18
C GLN A 6 -31.46 18.33 -9.31
N VAL A 7 -31.05 17.19 -9.86
CA VAL A 7 -31.88 15.97 -9.91
C VAL A 7 -31.96 15.37 -8.49
N SER A 8 -33.16 15.01 -8.04
CA SER A 8 -33.35 14.35 -6.74
C SER A 8 -33.40 12.83 -6.91
N ILE A 9 -32.58 12.12 -6.12
CA ILE A 9 -32.41 10.68 -6.18
C ILE A 9 -32.79 10.13 -4.81
N THR A 10 -33.82 9.29 -4.78
CA THR A 10 -34.44 8.75 -3.56
C THR A 10 -34.55 7.23 -3.59
N ASN A 11 -34.10 6.57 -4.65
CA ASN A 11 -34.11 5.11 -4.78
C ASN A 11 -32.99 4.62 -5.71
N GLN A 12 -32.73 3.31 -5.68
CA GLN A 12 -31.66 2.67 -6.46
C GLN A 12 -31.85 2.83 -7.98
N ASN A 13 -33.07 2.76 -8.50
CA ASN A 13 -33.30 2.89 -9.94
C ASN A 13 -32.94 4.29 -10.45
N GLN A 14 -33.29 5.34 -9.70
CA GLN A 14 -32.89 6.72 -10.01
C GLN A 14 -31.37 6.91 -9.91
N TRP A 15 -30.72 6.19 -9.00
CA TRP A 15 -29.26 6.21 -8.87
C TRP A 15 -28.58 5.60 -10.10
N ASP A 16 -29.05 4.44 -10.56
CA ASP A 16 -28.49 3.80 -11.75
C ASP A 16 -28.73 4.64 -13.01
N GLU A 17 -29.90 5.27 -13.13
CA GLU A 17 -30.24 6.17 -14.23
C GLU A 17 -29.37 7.44 -14.24
N VAL A 18 -29.15 8.08 -13.09
CA VAL A 18 -28.36 9.33 -13.04
C VAL A 18 -26.91 9.09 -13.44
N LEU A 19 -26.35 7.91 -13.14
CA LEU A 19 -24.97 7.57 -13.49
C LEU A 19 -24.76 7.50 -15.01
N LEU A 20 -25.82 7.24 -15.79
CA LEU A 20 -25.75 7.25 -17.25
C LEU A 20 -25.66 8.67 -17.85
N THR A 21 -25.76 9.72 -17.02
CA THR A 21 -25.59 11.10 -17.46
C THR A 21 -24.18 11.31 -18.01
N LYS A 22 -24.11 11.84 -19.24
CA LYS A 22 -22.83 12.16 -19.89
C LYS A 22 -22.20 13.39 -19.24
N GLY A 23 -20.88 13.48 -19.29
CA GLY A 23 -20.14 14.59 -18.66
C GLY A 23 -19.88 14.37 -17.17
N VAL A 24 -19.68 15.48 -16.47
CA VAL A 24 -19.35 15.56 -15.04
C VAL A 24 -20.64 15.70 -14.23
N LEU A 25 -20.93 14.70 -13.41
CA LEU A 25 -22.04 14.70 -12.47
C LEU A 25 -21.54 14.84 -11.04
N VAL A 26 -22.00 15.87 -10.33
CA VAL A 26 -21.70 16.10 -8.92
C VAL A 26 -22.93 15.76 -8.08
N ILE A 27 -22.79 14.79 -7.17
CA ILE A 27 -23.89 14.28 -6.33
C ILE A 27 -23.65 14.69 -4.88
N ASP A 28 -24.54 15.50 -4.31
CA ASP A 28 -24.60 15.81 -2.89
C ASP A 28 -25.37 14.69 -2.15
N VAL A 29 -24.65 13.91 -1.35
CA VAL A 29 -25.20 12.77 -0.62
C VAL A 29 -25.65 13.23 0.77
N TYR A 30 -26.91 12.96 1.08
CA TYR A 30 -27.54 13.38 2.33
C TYR A 30 -28.34 12.26 2.99
N GLN A 31 -28.66 12.43 4.27
CA GLN A 31 -29.57 11.54 5.00
C GLN A 31 -30.98 12.13 5.02
N ALA A 32 -32.02 11.30 5.04
CA ALA A 32 -33.42 11.72 5.04
C ALA A 32 -33.72 12.73 6.16
N TRP A 33 -33.05 12.61 7.32
CA TRP A 33 -33.26 13.48 8.48
C TRP A 33 -32.52 14.84 8.41
N CYS A 34 -31.47 14.99 7.60
CA CYS A 34 -30.70 16.25 7.49
C CYS A 34 -30.96 17.04 6.20
N GLY A 35 -31.37 16.36 5.12
CA GLY A 35 -31.57 16.97 3.81
C GLY A 35 -30.27 17.41 3.12
N PRO A 36 -30.33 17.82 1.85
CA PRO A 36 -29.15 18.21 1.07
C PRO A 36 -28.48 19.49 1.59
N CYS A 37 -27.20 19.65 1.28
CA CYS A 37 -26.36 20.73 1.78
C CYS A 37 -26.77 22.10 1.18
N LYS A 38 -27.49 22.92 1.94
CA LYS A 38 -27.93 24.26 1.51
C LYS A 38 -26.78 25.23 1.25
N ALA A 39 -25.63 25.03 1.88
CA ALA A 39 -24.48 25.95 1.81
C ALA A 39 -23.84 26.01 0.41
N VAL A 40 -23.92 24.93 -0.37
CA VAL A 40 -23.26 24.82 -1.68
C VAL A 40 -24.19 25.13 -2.85
N VAL A 41 -25.49 25.29 -2.62
CA VAL A 41 -26.50 25.47 -3.69
C VAL A 41 -26.20 26.71 -4.55
N ASN A 42 -25.83 27.83 -3.93
CA ASN A 42 -25.50 29.06 -4.67
C ASN A 42 -24.20 28.92 -5.45
N LEU A 43 -23.22 28.18 -4.91
CA LEU A 43 -21.97 27.89 -5.60
C LEU A 43 -22.22 27.04 -6.84
N PHE A 44 -22.92 25.93 -6.69
CA PHE A 44 -23.22 25.05 -7.82
C PHE A 44 -24.09 25.75 -8.88
N ARG A 45 -24.99 26.66 -8.47
CA ARG A 45 -25.75 27.48 -9.43
C ARG A 45 -24.85 28.41 -10.22
N LYS A 46 -23.89 29.05 -9.56
CA LYS A 46 -22.88 29.89 -10.22
C LYS A 46 -22.07 29.06 -11.23
N LEU A 47 -21.56 27.91 -10.82
CA LEU A 47 -20.74 27.04 -11.67
C LEU A 47 -21.54 26.45 -12.85
N LYS A 48 -22.80 26.07 -12.65
CA LYS A 48 -23.67 25.60 -13.74
C LYS A 48 -23.88 26.68 -14.81
N ASN A 49 -24.02 27.94 -14.40
CA ASN A 49 -24.14 29.05 -15.34
C ASN A 49 -22.81 29.37 -16.02
N GLU A 50 -21.68 29.19 -15.32
CA GLU A 50 -20.33 29.41 -15.86
C GLU A 50 -19.97 28.38 -16.94
N PHE A 51 -20.36 27.11 -16.74
CA PHE A 51 -20.11 26.01 -17.66
C PHE A 51 -21.32 25.64 -18.53
N SER A 52 -22.26 26.57 -18.75
CA SER A 52 -23.53 26.27 -19.44
C SER A 52 -23.39 26.00 -20.94
N GLU A 53 -22.28 26.39 -21.55
CA GLU A 53 -22.10 26.35 -23.01
C GLU A 53 -22.01 24.93 -23.58
N ASP A 54 -21.43 23.99 -22.83
CA ASP A 54 -21.12 22.64 -23.34
C ASP A 54 -22.02 21.53 -22.76
N ASP A 55 -22.96 21.87 -21.89
CA ASP A 55 -23.85 20.92 -21.16
C ASP A 55 -23.08 19.73 -20.53
N LEU A 56 -21.86 19.97 -20.04
CA LEU A 56 -21.00 18.95 -19.45
C LEU A 56 -21.13 18.83 -17.92
N LEU A 57 -21.81 19.76 -17.25
CA LEU A 57 -21.85 19.82 -15.79
C LEU A 57 -23.27 19.64 -15.25
N HIS A 58 -23.47 18.55 -14.53
CA HIS A 58 -24.73 18.17 -13.93
C HIS A 58 -24.62 18.07 -12.41
N PHE A 59 -25.73 18.35 -11.72
CA PHE A 59 -25.80 18.25 -10.27
C PHE A 59 -26.99 17.39 -9.86
N ALA A 60 -26.78 16.56 -8.84
CA ALA A 60 -27.84 15.79 -8.22
C ALA A 60 -27.72 15.82 -6.69
N VAL A 61 -28.80 15.46 -6.01
CA VAL A 61 -28.86 15.23 -4.57
C VAL A 61 -29.36 13.80 -4.35
N ALA A 62 -28.66 13.02 -3.52
CA ALA A 62 -28.98 11.61 -3.29
C ALA A 62 -29.20 11.29 -1.81
N GLU A 63 -30.35 10.68 -1.52
CA GLU A 63 -30.69 10.23 -0.18
C GLU A 63 -30.06 8.85 0.11
N ALA A 64 -29.04 8.82 0.98
CA ALA A 64 -28.25 7.62 1.25
C ALA A 64 -29.04 6.48 1.90
N ASP A 65 -30.08 6.81 2.66
CA ASP A 65 -30.89 5.85 3.41
C ASP A 65 -31.63 4.87 2.49
N SER A 66 -32.04 5.35 1.33
CA SER A 66 -32.90 4.65 0.38
C SER A 66 -32.14 4.06 -0.83
N ILE A 67 -30.82 4.24 -0.88
CA ILE A 67 -29.96 3.79 -2.00
C ILE A 67 -28.94 2.77 -1.46
N VAL A 68 -28.91 1.56 -2.03
CA VAL A 68 -28.06 0.46 -1.57
C VAL A 68 -26.59 0.80 -1.80
N ALA A 69 -26.27 1.40 -2.94
CA ALA A 69 -24.92 1.88 -3.25
C ALA A 69 -24.39 2.87 -2.20
N LEU A 70 -25.26 3.70 -1.61
CA LEU A 70 -24.82 4.73 -0.67
C LEU A 70 -24.74 4.26 0.78
N LYS A 71 -24.87 2.96 1.06
CA LYS A 71 -24.76 2.37 2.40
C LYS A 71 -23.53 2.85 3.20
N PRO A 72 -22.31 2.98 2.63
CA PRO A 72 -21.12 3.45 3.38
C PRO A 72 -21.18 4.89 3.88
N PHE A 73 -22.15 5.68 3.37
CA PHE A 73 -22.35 7.08 3.72
C PHE A 73 -23.51 7.29 4.71
N ARG A 74 -24.20 6.22 5.12
CA ARG A 74 -25.28 6.28 6.12
C ARG A 74 -24.76 6.65 7.50
N ASN A 75 -25.63 7.23 8.33
CA ASN A 75 -25.37 7.58 9.73
C ASN A 75 -24.21 8.56 9.96
N LYS A 76 -23.90 9.41 8.97
CA LYS A 76 -22.86 10.45 9.07
C LYS A 76 -23.48 11.84 8.95
N CYS A 77 -23.04 12.76 9.80
CA CYS A 77 -23.53 14.14 9.87
C CYS A 77 -22.73 15.12 9.00
N GLU A 78 -21.82 14.64 8.16
CA GLU A 78 -20.97 15.47 7.30
C GLU A 78 -21.51 15.53 5.85
N PRO A 79 -21.45 16.70 5.17
CA PRO A 79 -21.77 16.78 3.74
C PRO A 79 -20.78 15.96 2.91
N VAL A 80 -21.27 15.17 1.95
CA VAL A 80 -20.41 14.36 1.07
C VAL A 80 -20.79 14.61 -0.39
N PHE A 81 -19.80 14.98 -1.20
CA PHE A 81 -19.95 15.24 -2.63
C PHE A 81 -19.23 14.17 -3.44
N LEU A 82 -19.98 13.42 -4.25
CA LEU A 82 -19.43 12.43 -5.17
C LEU A 82 -19.30 13.04 -6.56
N PHE A 83 -18.14 12.83 -7.19
CA PHE A 83 -17.86 13.28 -8.54
C PHE A 83 -17.88 12.08 -9.46
N CYS A 84 -18.77 12.09 -10.44
CA CYS A 84 -18.97 11.02 -11.40
C CYS A 84 -18.67 11.54 -12.81
N VAL A 85 -18.00 10.72 -13.61
CA VAL A 85 -17.76 10.97 -15.04
C VAL A 85 -18.12 9.71 -15.81
N ASN A 86 -19.07 9.80 -16.74
CA ASN A 86 -19.54 8.68 -17.57
C ASN A 86 -19.85 7.40 -16.77
N GLY A 87 -20.68 7.52 -15.73
CA GLY A 87 -21.11 6.39 -14.89
C GLY A 87 -20.11 5.88 -13.87
N LYS A 88 -18.92 6.49 -13.77
CA LYS A 88 -17.89 6.10 -12.80
C LYS A 88 -17.68 7.20 -11.77
N ILE A 89 -17.71 6.84 -10.48
CA ILE A 89 -17.29 7.74 -9.39
C ILE A 89 -15.76 7.83 -9.39
N VAL A 90 -15.26 9.04 -9.62
CA VAL A 90 -13.82 9.35 -9.79
C VAL A 90 -13.23 10.09 -8.60
N SER A 91 -14.06 10.74 -7.77
CA SER A 91 -13.60 11.47 -6.59
C SER A 91 -14.70 11.65 -5.56
N ILE A 92 -14.29 11.88 -4.30
CA ILE A 92 -15.18 12.15 -3.16
C ILE A 92 -14.61 13.33 -2.38
N VAL A 93 -15.44 14.32 -2.06
CA VAL A 93 -15.11 15.45 -1.20
C VAL A 93 -16.02 15.43 0.02
N ARG A 94 -15.43 15.52 1.22
CA ARG A 94 -16.17 15.64 2.49
C ARG A 94 -16.12 17.09 2.97
N GLY A 95 -17.24 17.57 3.48
CA GLY A 95 -17.42 18.94 3.96
C GLY A 95 -17.71 19.95 2.84
N ALA A 96 -18.39 21.04 3.22
CA ALA A 96 -18.79 22.12 2.31
C ALA A 96 -17.62 23.08 2.01
N ASN A 97 -16.51 22.58 1.48
CA ASN A 97 -15.34 23.38 1.13
C ASN A 97 -15.50 23.98 -0.28
N ALA A 98 -16.01 25.22 -0.35
CA ALA A 98 -16.31 25.89 -1.62
C ALA A 98 -15.10 26.04 -2.57
N PRO A 99 -13.89 26.46 -2.13
CA PRO A 99 -12.70 26.49 -2.99
C PRO A 99 -12.33 25.13 -3.57
N LEU A 100 -12.35 24.07 -2.75
CA LEU A 100 -12.01 22.71 -3.19
C LEU A 100 -13.03 22.17 -4.19
N LEU A 101 -14.32 22.38 -3.92
CA LEU A 101 -15.40 21.98 -4.83
C LEU A 101 -15.29 22.72 -6.17
N THR A 102 -15.02 24.02 -6.14
CA THR A 102 -14.83 24.84 -7.36
C THR A 102 -13.67 24.29 -8.19
N LYS A 103 -12.49 24.16 -7.57
CA LYS A 103 -11.29 23.64 -8.24
C LYS A 103 -11.56 22.27 -8.87
N LYS A 104 -12.19 21.35 -8.13
CA LYS A 104 -12.44 19.99 -8.62
C LYS A 104 -13.44 19.93 -9.76
N ILE A 105 -14.49 20.75 -9.71
CA ILE A 105 -15.49 20.86 -10.79
C ILE A 105 -14.81 21.39 -12.05
N THR A 106 -14.07 22.50 -11.94
CA THR A 106 -13.37 23.12 -13.07
C THR A 106 -12.40 22.14 -13.72
N GLU A 107 -11.55 21.47 -12.93
CA GLU A 107 -10.60 20.47 -13.43
C GLU A 107 -11.30 19.36 -14.23
N LEU A 108 -12.35 18.74 -13.66
CA LEU A 108 -13.03 17.63 -14.31
C LEU A 108 -13.77 18.05 -15.59
N VAL A 109 -14.36 19.26 -15.61
CA VAL A 109 -15.05 19.77 -16.81
C VAL A 109 -14.03 20.08 -17.91
N GLU A 110 -12.91 20.70 -17.59
CA GLU A 110 -11.84 20.97 -18.56
C GLU A 110 -11.20 19.70 -19.10
N GLU A 111 -10.99 18.69 -18.26
CA GLU A 111 -10.49 17.39 -18.70
C GLU A 111 -11.48 16.70 -19.64
N GLU A 112 -12.77 16.67 -19.32
CA GLU A 112 -13.78 16.07 -20.19
C GLU A 112 -13.89 16.84 -21.52
N ARG A 113 -13.74 18.17 -21.50
CA ARG A 113 -13.68 18.99 -22.73
C ARG A 113 -12.49 18.60 -23.62
N LYS A 114 -11.30 18.41 -23.04
CA LYS A 114 -10.09 17.96 -23.78
C LYS A 114 -10.24 16.55 -24.34
N VAL A 115 -10.88 15.65 -23.59
CA VAL A 115 -11.18 14.29 -24.07
C VAL A 115 -12.17 14.33 -25.24
N LEU A 116 -13.22 15.15 -25.17
CA LEU A 116 -14.19 15.32 -26.26
C LEU A 116 -13.59 16.00 -27.49
N ALA A 117 -12.61 16.89 -27.29
CA ALA A 117 -11.83 17.51 -28.36
C ALA A 117 -10.80 16.56 -29.01
N GLY A 118 -10.59 15.36 -28.44
CA GLY A 118 -9.59 14.39 -28.91
C GLY A 118 -8.14 14.74 -28.56
N GLU A 119 -7.92 15.72 -27.68
CA GLU A 119 -6.59 16.18 -27.25
C GLU A 119 -5.97 15.29 -26.16
N LYS A 120 -6.79 14.47 -25.51
CA LYS A 120 -6.38 13.58 -24.41
C LYS A 120 -7.08 12.24 -24.53
N GLU A 121 -6.31 11.14 -24.50
CA GLU A 121 -6.87 9.80 -24.40
C GLU A 121 -7.52 9.59 -23.03
N ARG A 122 -8.69 8.95 -23.01
CA ARG A 122 -9.44 8.67 -21.80
C ARG A 122 -8.74 7.56 -21.01
N LEU A 123 -8.08 7.91 -19.91
CA LEU A 123 -7.54 6.92 -18.97
C LEU A 123 -8.66 6.03 -18.43
N GLU A 124 -8.39 4.73 -18.32
CA GLU A 124 -9.26 3.81 -17.56
C GLU A 124 -9.19 4.18 -16.07
N LEU A 125 -10.12 5.03 -15.63
CA LEU A 125 -10.21 5.41 -14.24
C LEU A 125 -10.67 4.21 -13.40
N CYS A 126 -9.82 3.84 -12.44
CA CYS A 126 -10.15 2.89 -11.39
C CYS A 126 -11.19 3.54 -10.47
N THR A 127 -12.43 3.09 -10.58
CA THR A 127 -13.59 3.58 -9.82
C THR A 127 -13.36 3.51 -8.30
N TYR A 128 -13.37 4.66 -7.61
CA TYR A 128 -13.30 4.74 -6.14
C TYR A 128 -14.42 3.94 -5.46
N PHE A 129 -15.57 3.85 -6.13
CA PHE A 129 -16.72 3.11 -5.63
C PHE A 129 -16.54 1.60 -5.76
N THR A 130 -15.90 1.12 -6.83
CA THR A 130 -15.55 -0.30 -6.94
C THR A 130 -14.56 -0.68 -5.87
N VAL A 131 -13.58 0.18 -5.54
CA VAL A 131 -12.71 -0.02 -4.38
C VAL A 131 -13.53 -0.18 -3.10
N PHE A 132 -14.49 0.72 -2.82
CA PHE A 132 -15.37 0.62 -1.65
C PHE A 132 -16.32 -0.60 -1.66
N THR A 133 -16.86 -1.02 -2.80
CA THR A 133 -17.73 -2.22 -2.89
C THR A 133 -16.94 -3.52 -2.92
N THR A 134 -15.71 -3.53 -3.47
CA THR A 134 -14.79 -4.68 -3.41
C THR A 134 -14.23 -4.88 -2.02
N PHE A 135 -14.21 -3.85 -1.17
CA PHE A 135 -13.91 -4.01 0.26
C PHE A 135 -15.07 -4.61 1.08
N PHE A 136 -16.29 -4.70 0.52
CA PHE A 136 -17.49 -5.23 1.21
C PHE A 136 -18.08 -6.50 0.60
N HIS A 137 -17.47 -7.03 -0.46
CA HIS A 137 -17.70 -8.39 -0.90
C HIS A 137 -16.36 -9.11 -1.04
N PRO A 138 -15.99 -10.02 -0.11
CA PRO A 138 -15.16 -11.13 -0.55
C PRO A 138 -15.99 -11.85 -1.60
N PHE A 139 -15.51 -12.02 -2.83
CA PHE A 139 -16.14 -12.96 -3.76
C PHE A 139 -16.12 -14.33 -3.06
N PRO A 140 -17.26 -14.85 -2.59
CA PRO A 140 -17.28 -16.20 -2.06
C PRO A 140 -17.14 -17.11 -3.28
N THR A 141 -16.14 -17.99 -3.28
CA THR A 141 -16.35 -19.26 -3.96
C THR A 141 -17.54 -19.93 -3.25
N GLU A 142 -18.55 -20.35 -4.00
CA GLU A 142 -19.79 -20.91 -3.44
C GLU A 142 -19.47 -21.91 -2.31
N GLY A 143 -19.90 -21.58 -1.08
CA GLY A 143 -19.84 -22.47 0.08
C GLY A 143 -18.60 -22.40 0.98
N VAL A 144 -17.72 -21.38 0.88
CA VAL A 144 -16.57 -21.23 1.79
C VAL A 144 -16.60 -19.88 2.54
N ARG A 145 -16.61 -19.92 3.88
CA ARG A 145 -16.46 -18.72 4.73
C ARG A 145 -15.02 -18.59 5.20
N TYR A 146 -14.50 -17.35 5.19
CA TYR A 146 -13.16 -17.00 5.65
C TYR A 146 -13.22 -16.14 6.92
N SER A 147 -12.29 -16.36 7.85
CA SER A 147 -12.09 -15.58 9.07
C SER A 147 -10.59 -15.30 9.29
N VAL A 148 -10.27 -14.32 10.15
CA VAL A 148 -8.90 -14.03 10.58
C VAL A 148 -8.72 -14.48 12.02
N ALA A 149 -7.61 -15.16 12.29
CA ALA A 149 -7.19 -15.57 13.62
C ALA A 149 -5.80 -14.95 13.92
N ILE A 150 -5.64 -14.36 15.10
CA ILE A 150 -4.39 -13.71 15.52
C ILE A 150 -3.81 -14.47 16.70
N ILE A 151 -2.63 -15.05 16.53
CA ILE A 151 -1.83 -15.64 17.61
C ILE A 151 -1.04 -14.52 18.28
N LYS A 152 -1.21 -14.42 19.60
CA LYS A 152 -0.65 -13.34 20.42
C LYS A 152 0.88 -13.47 20.59
N PRO A 153 1.60 -12.36 20.90
CA PRO A 153 3.06 -12.34 20.95
C PRO A 153 3.70 -13.35 21.90
N ASP A 154 3.08 -13.61 23.05
CA ASP A 154 3.54 -14.59 24.04
C ASP A 154 3.56 -16.02 23.48
N ALA A 155 2.50 -16.42 22.77
CA ALA A 155 2.40 -17.74 22.15
C ALA A 155 3.39 -17.90 20.98
N VAL A 156 3.70 -16.82 20.25
CA VAL A 156 4.72 -16.80 19.21
C VAL A 156 6.12 -16.96 19.81
N LEU A 157 6.43 -16.19 20.85
CA LEU A 157 7.72 -16.24 21.55
C LEU A 157 7.97 -17.59 22.22
N GLU A 158 6.92 -18.26 22.70
CA GLU A 158 7.00 -19.62 23.25
C GLU A 158 7.07 -20.72 22.17
N GLY A 159 7.07 -20.38 20.88
CA GLY A 159 7.18 -21.33 19.77
C GLY A 159 5.94 -22.20 19.56
N ARG A 160 4.78 -21.80 20.07
CA ARG A 160 3.53 -22.58 20.04
C ARG A 160 2.74 -22.43 18.74
N VAL A 161 3.26 -21.70 17.76
CA VAL A 161 2.56 -21.38 16.49
C VAL A 161 2.10 -22.64 15.75
N GLU A 162 2.98 -23.63 15.57
CA GLU A 162 2.63 -24.86 14.84
C GLU A 162 1.64 -25.75 15.60
N GLU A 163 1.70 -25.76 16.95
CA GLU A 163 0.72 -26.44 17.78
C GLU A 163 -0.67 -25.82 17.62
N ILE A 164 -0.75 -24.48 17.62
CA ILE A 164 -2.01 -23.73 17.47
C ILE A 164 -2.57 -23.91 16.06
N LYS A 165 -1.74 -23.84 15.01
CA LYS A 165 -2.16 -24.13 13.63
C LYS A 165 -2.74 -25.55 13.51
N LYS A 166 -2.09 -26.53 14.13
CA LYS A 166 -2.57 -27.91 14.15
C LYS A 166 -3.95 -28.02 14.83
N LYS A 167 -4.14 -27.37 15.98
CA LYS A 167 -5.44 -27.32 16.67
C LYS A 167 -6.54 -26.70 15.78
N ILE A 168 -6.21 -25.63 15.05
CA ILE A 168 -7.12 -24.98 14.09
C ILE A 168 -7.51 -25.94 12.95
N THR A 169 -6.55 -26.70 12.41
CA THR A 169 -6.82 -27.69 11.36
C THR A 169 -7.60 -28.89 11.87
N ASP A 170 -7.30 -29.36 13.09
CA ASP A 170 -8.01 -30.47 13.73
C ASP A 170 -9.47 -30.09 14.06
N ALA A 171 -9.74 -28.80 14.30
CA ALA A 171 -11.09 -28.24 14.46
C ALA A 171 -11.86 -28.08 13.13
N GLY A 172 -11.31 -28.55 12.01
CA GLY A 172 -11.99 -28.58 10.71
C GLY A 172 -11.89 -27.29 9.89
N PHE A 173 -10.98 -26.39 10.25
CA PHE A 173 -10.67 -25.18 9.46
C PHE A 173 -9.45 -25.42 8.56
N SER A 174 -9.47 -24.90 7.34
CA SER A 174 -8.28 -24.86 6.48
C SER A 174 -7.59 -23.49 6.60
N ILE A 175 -6.27 -23.47 6.76
CA ILE A 175 -5.49 -22.22 6.77
C ILE A 175 -5.15 -21.84 5.33
N ALA A 176 -5.62 -20.68 4.88
CA ALA A 176 -5.49 -20.19 3.51
C ALA A 176 -4.30 -19.24 3.31
N ALA A 177 -3.89 -18.51 4.34
CA ALA A 177 -2.73 -17.61 4.32
C ALA A 177 -2.19 -17.38 5.74
N THR A 178 -0.92 -17.03 5.86
CA THR A 178 -0.28 -16.73 7.15
C THR A 178 0.72 -15.58 7.01
N GLU A 179 0.78 -14.68 7.98
CA GLU A 179 1.75 -13.56 8.04
C GLU A 179 2.20 -13.36 9.49
N GLU A 180 3.50 -13.22 9.73
CA GLU A 180 4.04 -12.80 11.03
C GLU A 180 4.30 -11.30 11.01
N LYS A 181 3.82 -10.56 12.02
CA LYS A 181 3.84 -9.10 12.00
C LYS A 181 3.85 -8.45 13.38
N LEU A 182 4.62 -7.39 13.51
CA LEU A 182 4.52 -6.45 14.64
C LEU A 182 3.37 -5.47 14.39
N LEU A 183 2.36 -5.49 15.27
CA LEU A 183 1.21 -4.60 15.17
C LEU A 183 1.50 -3.23 15.78
N THR A 184 1.03 -2.16 15.14
CA THR A 184 1.08 -0.80 15.70
C THR A 184 -0.10 -0.52 16.62
N GLU A 185 0.02 0.48 17.50
CA GLU A 185 -1.08 0.93 18.37
C GLU A 185 -2.35 1.25 17.56
N GLU A 186 -2.22 2.02 16.48
CA GLU A 186 -3.35 2.38 15.62
C GLU A 186 -4.02 1.15 15.02
N GLN A 187 -3.23 0.18 14.56
CA GLN A 187 -3.73 -1.10 14.05
C GLN A 187 -4.52 -1.87 15.11
N ILE A 188 -3.96 -2.03 16.32
CA ILE A 188 -4.60 -2.76 17.42
C ILE A 188 -5.91 -2.08 17.82
N ARG A 189 -5.95 -0.75 17.93
CA ARG A 189 -7.17 -0.01 18.27
C ARG A 189 -8.26 -0.11 17.19
N VAL A 190 -7.86 -0.16 15.92
CA VAL A 190 -8.77 -0.38 14.79
C VAL A 190 -9.27 -1.84 14.71
N PHE A 191 -8.48 -2.81 15.16
CA PHE A 191 -8.88 -4.22 15.16
C PHE A 191 -9.74 -4.60 16.36
N TYR A 192 -9.43 -4.04 17.53
CA TYR A 192 -10.12 -4.34 18.78
C TYR A 192 -11.01 -3.17 19.24
N THR A 193 -11.65 -2.48 18.28
CA THR A 193 -12.52 -1.33 18.55
C THR A 193 -13.65 -1.66 19.54
N ARG A 194 -14.13 -2.92 19.55
CA ARG A 194 -15.14 -3.40 20.52
C ARG A 194 -14.61 -3.56 21.94
N LYS A 195 -13.30 -3.74 22.11
CA LYS A 195 -12.64 -3.82 23.43
C LYS A 195 -12.19 -2.44 23.94
N THR A 196 -12.36 -1.37 23.16
CA THR A 196 -11.86 -0.03 23.51
C THR A 196 -12.54 0.57 24.74
N GLU A 197 -13.72 0.10 25.12
CA GLU A 197 -14.42 0.53 26.33
C GLU A 197 -13.97 -0.25 27.60
N GLN A 198 -13.07 -1.22 27.47
CA GLN A 198 -12.56 -1.99 28.60
C GLN A 198 -11.45 -1.21 29.34
N PRO A 199 -11.44 -1.22 30.69
CA PRO A 199 -10.53 -0.41 31.49
C PRO A 199 -9.05 -0.81 31.37
N ASP A 200 -8.76 -2.04 30.93
CA ASP A 200 -7.44 -2.64 30.73
C ASP A 200 -7.01 -2.63 29.25
N PHE A 201 -7.77 -1.99 28.36
CA PHE A 201 -7.50 -2.02 26.93
C PHE A 201 -6.15 -1.39 26.55
N ASP A 202 -5.71 -0.35 27.25
CA ASP A 202 -4.42 0.28 26.99
C ASP A 202 -3.25 -0.65 27.35
N ASP A 203 -3.37 -1.42 28.44
CA ASP A 203 -2.39 -2.45 28.82
C ASP A 203 -2.38 -3.60 27.80
N PHE A 204 -3.56 -4.00 27.29
CA PHE A 204 -3.69 -4.97 26.21
C PHE A 204 -3.03 -4.48 24.91
N VAL A 205 -3.18 -3.20 24.57
CA VAL A 205 -2.49 -2.59 23.41
C VAL A 205 -0.98 -2.66 23.59
N GLN A 206 -0.46 -2.31 24.76
CA GLN A 206 0.98 -2.42 25.04
C GLN A 206 1.47 -3.87 24.96
N PHE A 207 0.68 -4.82 25.46
CA PHE A 207 0.98 -6.25 25.37
C PHE A 207 1.06 -6.74 23.92
N MET A 208 0.09 -6.38 23.08
CA MET A 208 0.06 -6.77 21.67
C MET A 208 1.18 -6.13 20.84
N MET A 209 1.74 -5.01 21.31
CA MET A 209 2.92 -4.37 20.71
C MET A 209 4.26 -4.95 21.21
N SER A 210 4.25 -5.82 22.23
CA SER A 210 5.47 -6.30 22.88
C SER A 210 6.30 -7.29 22.04
N GLY A 211 5.72 -7.85 20.98
CA GLY A 211 6.38 -8.83 20.12
C GLY A 211 5.57 -9.16 18.86
N PRO A 212 6.14 -9.98 17.95
CA PRO A 212 5.48 -10.34 16.70
C PRO A 212 4.23 -11.18 16.96
N CYS A 213 3.13 -10.84 16.28
CA CYS A 213 1.92 -11.66 16.24
C CYS A 213 1.95 -12.56 15.00
N HIS A 214 1.31 -13.73 15.07
CA HIS A 214 1.16 -14.62 13.91
C HIS A 214 -0.28 -14.64 13.44
N ILE A 215 -0.53 -14.07 12.26
CA ILE A 215 -1.86 -13.82 11.70
C ILE A 215 -2.18 -14.94 10.71
N LEU A 216 -3.36 -15.53 10.84
CA LEU A 216 -3.84 -16.64 10.03
C LEU A 216 -5.15 -16.27 9.35
N VAL A 217 -5.28 -16.60 8.07
CA VAL A 217 -6.56 -16.64 7.39
C VAL A 217 -7.07 -18.07 7.43
N ILE A 218 -8.23 -18.28 8.06
CA ILE A 218 -8.85 -19.59 8.21
C ILE A 218 -10.12 -19.67 7.37
N ALA A 219 -10.46 -20.85 6.86
CA ALA A 219 -11.63 -21.07 6.03
C ALA A 219 -12.39 -22.33 6.45
N LYS A 220 -13.72 -22.29 6.36
CA LYS A 220 -14.61 -23.43 6.64
C LYS A 220 -15.54 -23.67 5.45
N LYS A 221 -15.56 -24.91 4.94
CA LYS A 221 -16.49 -25.34 3.87
C LYS A 221 -17.84 -25.67 4.47
N GLU A 222 -18.92 -25.07 3.97
CA GLU A 222 -20.29 -25.47 4.32
C GLU A 222 -20.59 -26.83 3.64
N THR A 223 -20.81 -27.88 4.44
CA THR A 223 -21.29 -29.16 3.94
C THR A 223 -22.79 -29.06 3.65
N SER A 224 -23.15 -29.06 2.37
CA SER A 224 -24.54 -29.16 1.95
C SER A 224 -25.12 -30.53 2.33
N LYS A 225 -26.04 -30.56 3.31
CA LYS A 225 -27.27 -31.38 3.37
C LYS A 225 -27.88 -31.36 4.79
N ALA A 226 -29.17 -31.05 4.83
CA ALA A 226 -30.16 -31.37 5.87
C ALA A 226 -30.08 -30.63 7.24
N ILE A 227 -31.02 -29.70 7.43
CA ILE A 227 -31.75 -29.54 8.71
C ILE A 227 -32.54 -30.86 8.88
N PRO A 228 -32.49 -31.59 10.02
CA PRO A 228 -33.39 -31.21 11.11
C PRO A 228 -33.12 -31.74 12.55
N HIS A 229 -33.91 -31.17 13.46
CA HIS A 229 -34.36 -31.71 14.76
C HIS A 229 -33.34 -31.85 15.88
N TRP A 230 -33.23 -30.84 16.74
CA TRP A 230 -33.02 -31.09 18.18
C TRP A 230 -33.99 -30.26 19.01
N LYS A 231 -35.15 -30.87 19.25
CA LYS A 231 -36.12 -30.49 20.28
C LYS A 231 -36.51 -31.78 21.00
N GLU A 232 -35.53 -32.47 21.57
CA GLU A 232 -35.70 -33.69 22.37
C GLU A 232 -34.35 -34.02 23.02
N LEU A 233 -34.00 -33.30 24.08
CA LEU A 233 -33.17 -33.78 25.20
C LEU A 233 -33.05 -32.70 26.29
N SER A 234 -34.16 -32.03 26.58
CA SER A 234 -34.32 -31.20 27.78
C SER A 234 -35.57 -31.65 28.53
N GLU A 235 -35.51 -32.80 29.18
CA GLU A 235 -36.45 -33.17 30.25
C GLU A 235 -35.68 -33.53 31.52
N SER A 236 -35.69 -32.57 32.45
CA SER A 236 -35.66 -32.63 33.93
C SER A 236 -34.96 -31.36 34.42
N SER A 237 -35.57 -30.41 35.13
CA SER A 237 -36.86 -30.31 35.80
C SER A 237 -37.16 -28.82 36.07
N GLU A 238 -38.41 -28.41 35.80
CA GLU A 238 -39.26 -27.35 36.41
C GLU A 238 -38.59 -26.13 37.11
N SER A 239 -38.94 -24.86 36.86
CA SER A 239 -40.29 -24.27 36.74
C SER A 239 -40.28 -22.78 36.28
N GLU A 240 -41.27 -22.47 35.43
CA GLU A 240 -42.13 -21.27 35.25
C GLU A 240 -41.67 -19.87 34.74
N LEU A 241 -42.11 -19.58 33.49
CA LEU A 241 -42.80 -18.39 32.91
C LEU A 241 -42.04 -17.03 32.87
N ASP A 242 -41.86 -16.30 31.75
CA ASP A 242 -42.75 -15.95 30.62
C ASP A 242 -41.98 -15.64 29.29
N LEU A 243 -42.70 -15.67 28.16
CA LEU A 243 -42.25 -15.72 26.74
C LEU A 243 -41.73 -14.40 26.10
N GLU A 244 -40.52 -14.47 25.53
CA GLU A 244 -39.96 -14.06 24.20
C GLU A 244 -40.30 -12.73 23.46
N PRO A 245 -39.33 -12.11 22.71
CA PRO A 245 -38.95 -12.62 21.37
C PRO A 245 -37.44 -12.68 21.03
N GLN A 246 -37.06 -13.82 20.42
CA GLN A 246 -36.06 -14.11 19.37
C GLN A 246 -34.70 -13.37 19.31
N LYS A 247 -33.62 -14.13 19.53
CA LYS A 247 -32.22 -13.79 19.17
C LYS A 247 -31.75 -14.69 18.01
N GLN A 248 -31.09 -14.08 17.02
CA GLN A 248 -30.43 -14.72 15.87
C GLN A 248 -29.15 -15.46 16.29
N ASP A 249 -28.94 -16.65 15.71
CA ASP A 249 -27.79 -17.54 15.90
C ASP A 249 -26.43 -16.84 15.68
N GLY A 250 -25.56 -16.91 16.70
CA GLY A 250 -24.16 -16.51 16.69
C GLY A 250 -23.19 -17.70 16.76
N LEU A 251 -21.92 -17.43 16.44
CA LEU A 251 -20.76 -18.32 16.32
C LEU A 251 -20.24 -18.91 17.66
N ASP A 252 -21.12 -19.33 18.58
CA ASP A 252 -20.72 -19.74 19.94
C ASP A 252 -20.21 -21.19 20.06
N ASP A 253 -20.29 -22.01 19.00
CA ASP A 253 -19.82 -23.41 19.01
C ASP A 253 -18.28 -23.59 18.93
N ILE A 254 -17.50 -22.51 19.05
CA ILE A 254 -16.02 -22.58 19.25
C ILE A 254 -15.67 -22.55 20.76
N VAL A 255 -16.62 -22.25 21.64
CA VAL A 255 -16.37 -21.91 23.06
C VAL A 255 -16.47 -23.13 24.00
N GLU A 256 -15.93 -24.29 23.61
CA GLU A 256 -15.76 -25.44 24.53
C GLU A 256 -14.36 -26.09 24.48
N THR A 257 -13.32 -25.33 24.17
CA THR A 257 -11.94 -25.69 24.58
C THR A 257 -11.22 -24.46 25.14
N GLY A 258 -11.20 -24.37 26.48
CA GLY A 258 -10.63 -23.24 27.23
C GLY A 258 -9.14 -22.93 26.97
N ASP A 259 -8.45 -23.74 26.18
CA ASP A 259 -7.02 -23.56 25.86
C ASP A 259 -6.76 -22.62 24.68
N LEU A 260 -7.72 -22.40 23.76
CA LEU A 260 -7.49 -21.59 22.55
C LEU A 260 -7.71 -20.08 22.78
N LEU A 261 -8.63 -19.70 23.66
CA LEU A 261 -8.96 -18.30 23.99
C LEU A 261 -7.79 -17.53 24.61
N ASN A 262 -6.87 -18.23 25.28
CA ASN A 262 -5.71 -17.59 25.90
C ASN A 262 -4.71 -17.12 24.84
N PHE A 263 -4.50 -17.91 23.78
CA PHE A 263 -3.38 -17.72 22.84
C PHE A 263 -3.80 -17.21 21.47
N CYS A 264 -5.08 -17.29 21.11
CA CYS A 264 -5.57 -16.95 19.78
C CYS A 264 -6.92 -16.20 19.85
N ASP A 265 -6.97 -15.01 19.27
CA ASP A 265 -8.22 -14.26 19.09
C ASP A 265 -8.78 -14.58 17.68
N VAL A 266 -9.97 -15.18 17.63
CA VAL A 266 -10.73 -15.42 16.39
C VAL A 266 -11.88 -14.42 16.33
N GLN A 267 -12.10 -13.78 15.17
CA GLN A 267 -13.12 -12.74 15.05
C GLN A 267 -14.50 -13.31 14.71
N ASP A 268 -15.52 -12.84 15.43
CA ASP A 268 -16.91 -13.35 15.34
C ASP A 268 -17.77 -12.64 14.29
N SER A 269 -17.21 -11.70 13.53
CA SER A 269 -17.96 -10.90 12.57
C SER A 269 -17.34 -10.91 11.16
N ILE A 270 -18.19 -11.15 10.16
CA ILE A 270 -17.82 -11.17 8.73
C ILE A 270 -17.22 -9.82 8.29
N GLU A 271 -17.70 -8.72 8.86
CA GLU A 271 -17.26 -7.37 8.56
C GLU A 271 -15.86 -7.07 9.14
N ASP A 272 -15.60 -7.52 10.36
CA ASP A 272 -14.28 -7.39 10.99
C ASP A 272 -13.24 -8.30 10.31
N ALA A 273 -13.64 -9.53 9.96
CA ALA A 273 -12.81 -10.46 9.19
C ALA A 273 -12.48 -9.89 7.79
N SER A 274 -13.44 -9.30 7.09
CA SER A 274 -13.22 -8.70 5.76
C SER A 274 -12.31 -7.46 5.83
N ARG A 275 -12.48 -6.60 6.84
CA ARG A 275 -11.61 -5.43 7.08
C ARG A 275 -10.17 -5.84 7.36
N GLN A 276 -9.98 -6.86 8.19
CA GLN A 276 -8.66 -7.37 8.56
C GLN A 276 -8.00 -8.13 7.40
N LEU A 277 -8.77 -8.94 6.66
CA LEU A 277 -8.30 -9.58 5.43
C LEU A 277 -7.76 -8.55 4.45
N ALA A 278 -8.50 -7.47 4.21
CA ALA A 278 -8.06 -6.46 3.25
C ALA A 278 -6.88 -5.60 3.76
N PHE A 279 -6.66 -5.57 5.07
CA PHE A 279 -5.54 -4.86 5.69
C PHE A 279 -4.24 -5.67 5.69
N PHE A 280 -4.30 -6.93 6.10
CA PHE A 280 -3.12 -7.82 6.16
C PHE A 280 -2.86 -8.48 4.80
N PHE A 281 -3.93 -8.85 4.11
CA PHE A 281 -3.88 -9.52 2.82
C PHE A 281 -4.67 -8.73 1.76
N PRO A 282 -4.24 -7.50 1.39
CA PRO A 282 -4.95 -6.62 0.45
C PRO A 282 -5.16 -7.22 -0.96
N ASN A 283 -4.51 -8.35 -1.25
CA ASN A 283 -4.66 -9.10 -2.50
C ASN A 283 -5.48 -10.40 -2.35
N PHE A 284 -6.01 -10.70 -1.16
CA PHE A 284 -6.79 -11.90 -0.89
C PHE A 284 -8.14 -11.83 -1.61
N GLY A 285 -8.40 -12.78 -2.52
CA GLY A 285 -9.63 -12.82 -3.31
C GLY A 285 -9.57 -12.11 -4.67
N LYS A 286 -8.40 -11.64 -5.13
CA LYS A 286 -8.20 -11.48 -6.58
C LYS A 286 -8.40 -12.85 -7.21
N GLN A 287 -9.28 -12.97 -8.21
CA GLN A 287 -9.32 -14.17 -9.04
C GLN A 287 -7.87 -14.47 -9.44
N ASP A 288 -7.40 -15.64 -9.06
CA ASP A 288 -6.17 -16.20 -9.56
C ASP A 288 -6.35 -16.32 -11.07
N THR A 289 -5.92 -15.30 -11.82
CA THR A 289 -5.74 -15.40 -13.26
C THR A 289 -4.52 -16.29 -13.55
N GLY A 290 -4.25 -17.32 -12.76
CA GLY A 290 -3.11 -18.23 -12.87
C GLY A 290 -1.74 -17.56 -13.08
N GLN A 291 -1.62 -16.27 -12.79
CA GLN A 291 -0.47 -15.43 -13.13
C GLN A 291 -0.13 -14.55 -11.93
N HIS A 292 0.33 -15.22 -10.88
CA HIS A 292 0.98 -14.55 -9.78
C HIS A 292 2.24 -13.85 -10.32
N VAL A 293 2.25 -12.51 -10.33
CA VAL A 293 3.49 -11.76 -10.60
C VAL A 293 4.37 -11.94 -9.38
N GLU A 294 5.39 -12.76 -9.53
CA GLU A 294 6.39 -13.09 -8.52
C GLU A 294 7.55 -12.07 -8.60
N ARG A 295 8.26 -11.89 -7.47
CA ARG A 295 9.53 -11.13 -7.41
C ARG A 295 10.69 -12.08 -7.16
N THR A 296 11.83 -11.83 -7.80
CA THR A 296 13.10 -12.53 -7.54
C THR A 296 14.23 -11.52 -7.41
N LEU A 297 15.26 -11.86 -6.63
CA LEU A 297 16.51 -11.10 -6.65
C LEU A 297 17.38 -11.60 -7.80
N ALA A 298 18.00 -10.66 -8.51
CA ALA A 298 19.16 -10.89 -9.34
C ALA A 298 20.34 -10.05 -8.84
N LEU A 299 21.49 -10.67 -8.58
CA LEU A 299 22.73 -9.93 -8.32
C LEU A 299 23.68 -10.07 -9.50
N ILE A 300 24.20 -8.94 -9.96
CA ILE A 300 25.29 -8.89 -10.94
C ILE A 300 26.55 -8.53 -10.16
N ARG A 301 27.48 -9.49 -10.09
CA ARG A 301 28.72 -9.38 -9.30
C ARG A 301 29.69 -8.35 -9.91
N PRO A 302 30.66 -7.80 -9.14
CA PRO A 302 31.43 -6.63 -9.55
C PRO A 302 32.20 -6.77 -10.86
N LEU A 303 32.78 -7.94 -11.12
CA LEU A 303 33.56 -8.17 -12.34
C LEU A 303 32.69 -8.09 -13.59
N LEU A 304 31.53 -8.77 -13.58
CA LEU A 304 30.58 -8.73 -14.68
C LEU A 304 29.94 -7.34 -14.83
N LEU A 305 29.58 -6.71 -13.72
CA LEU A 305 29.01 -5.35 -13.73
C LEU A 305 29.95 -4.36 -14.41
N LYS A 306 31.25 -4.45 -14.11
CA LYS A 306 32.27 -3.57 -14.71
C LYS A 306 32.42 -3.76 -16.22
N GLU A 307 32.38 -5.01 -16.70
CA GLU A 307 32.65 -5.30 -18.12
C GLU A 307 31.42 -5.22 -19.02
N ARG A 308 30.23 -5.62 -18.52
CA ARG A 308 29.05 -5.90 -19.37
C ARG A 308 27.72 -5.44 -18.77
N ARG A 309 27.69 -4.33 -18.02
CA ARG A 309 26.48 -3.77 -17.38
C ARG A 309 25.28 -3.68 -18.31
N ASP A 310 25.40 -2.94 -19.41
CA ASP A 310 24.25 -2.57 -20.22
C ASP A 310 23.72 -3.78 -21.01
N SER A 311 24.61 -4.65 -21.48
CA SER A 311 24.21 -5.85 -22.21
C SER A 311 23.47 -6.86 -21.34
N ILE A 312 23.91 -7.09 -20.09
CA ILE A 312 23.19 -8.01 -19.20
C ILE A 312 21.81 -7.44 -18.80
N ILE A 313 21.73 -6.13 -18.51
CA ILE A 313 20.45 -5.49 -18.19
C ILE A 313 19.48 -5.59 -19.37
N GLN A 314 19.94 -5.26 -20.57
CA GLN A 314 19.11 -5.36 -21.78
C GLN A 314 18.66 -6.81 -22.01
N ARG A 315 19.57 -7.78 -21.86
CA ARG A 315 19.23 -9.21 -22.02
C ARG A 315 18.18 -9.70 -21.03
N ILE A 316 18.20 -9.20 -19.79
CA ILE A 316 17.17 -9.48 -18.77
C ILE A 316 15.82 -8.91 -19.19
N MET A 317 15.81 -7.67 -19.69
CA MET A 317 14.59 -6.99 -20.15
C MET A 317 14.00 -7.66 -21.39
N ASP A 318 14.84 -8.05 -22.36
CA ASP A 318 14.44 -8.76 -23.58
C ASP A 318 13.78 -10.11 -23.28
N ASP A 319 14.11 -10.70 -22.13
CA ASP A 319 13.49 -11.95 -21.66
C ASP A 319 12.09 -11.74 -21.06
N GLY A 320 11.67 -10.49 -20.88
CA GLY A 320 10.35 -10.11 -20.37
C GLY A 320 10.31 -9.85 -18.86
N PHE A 321 11.45 -9.73 -18.19
CA PHE A 321 11.49 -9.22 -16.81
C PHE A 321 11.30 -7.72 -16.77
N LYS A 322 10.57 -7.24 -15.76
CA LYS A 322 10.51 -5.83 -15.40
C LYS A 322 11.34 -5.58 -14.14
N ILE A 323 12.23 -4.61 -14.20
CA ILE A 323 13.02 -4.18 -13.03
C ILE A 323 12.12 -3.29 -12.17
N ALA A 324 11.70 -3.81 -11.02
CA ALA A 324 10.90 -3.06 -10.05
C ALA A 324 11.76 -2.12 -9.21
N MET A 325 12.96 -2.57 -8.84
CA MET A 325 13.94 -1.78 -8.09
C MET A 325 15.35 -2.18 -8.50
N GLN A 326 16.30 -1.26 -8.36
CA GLN A 326 17.72 -1.54 -8.53
C GLN A 326 18.56 -0.76 -7.53
N LYS A 327 19.67 -1.35 -7.10
CA LYS A 327 20.61 -0.72 -6.16
C LYS A 327 22.03 -1.17 -6.46
N GLU A 328 22.92 -0.20 -6.64
CA GLU A 328 24.35 -0.45 -6.73
C GLU A 328 24.96 -0.30 -5.33
N ILE A 329 25.62 -1.34 -4.84
CA ILE A 329 26.14 -1.41 -3.47
C ILE A 329 27.51 -2.07 -3.44
N VAL A 330 28.44 -1.47 -2.69
CA VAL A 330 29.70 -2.13 -2.31
C VAL A 330 29.45 -2.85 -0.99
N LEU A 331 29.54 -4.18 -1.00
CA LEU A 331 29.26 -4.98 0.19
C LEU A 331 30.50 -5.05 1.10
N SER A 332 30.28 -4.90 2.40
CA SER A 332 31.32 -5.21 3.40
C SER A 332 31.48 -6.73 3.58
N GLU A 333 32.62 -7.17 4.10
CA GLU A 333 32.82 -8.60 4.41
C GLU A 333 31.72 -9.15 5.33
N GLU A 334 31.29 -8.37 6.31
CA GLU A 334 30.25 -8.74 7.27
C GLU A 334 28.89 -8.91 6.58
N GLN A 335 28.54 -8.01 5.65
CA GLN A 335 27.33 -8.12 4.84
C GLN A 335 27.36 -9.35 3.93
N VAL A 336 28.51 -9.66 3.31
CA VAL A 336 28.65 -10.85 2.45
C VAL A 336 28.50 -12.13 3.28
N ARG A 337 29.12 -12.19 4.47
CA ARG A 337 28.97 -13.34 5.40
C ARG A 337 27.54 -13.50 5.89
N GLN A 338 26.85 -12.41 6.19
CA GLN A 338 25.45 -12.45 6.57
C GLN A 338 24.57 -12.96 5.43
N PHE A 339 24.77 -12.44 4.21
CA PHE A 339 23.96 -12.80 3.05
C PHE A 339 24.18 -14.25 2.59
N TYR A 340 25.45 -14.69 2.52
CA TYR A 340 25.82 -16.05 2.12
C TYR A 340 26.15 -16.96 3.31
N LYS A 341 25.48 -16.76 4.46
CA LYS A 341 25.76 -17.49 5.70
C LYS A 341 25.74 -19.01 5.53
N GLU A 342 24.83 -19.53 4.71
CA GLU A 342 24.71 -20.96 4.44
C GLU A 342 25.91 -21.54 3.66
N HIS A 343 26.67 -20.69 2.98
CA HIS A 343 27.83 -21.05 2.19
C HIS A 343 29.16 -20.82 2.93
N GLU A 344 29.15 -20.29 4.16
CA GLU A 344 30.36 -19.86 4.86
C GLU A 344 31.40 -20.97 5.07
N ASN A 345 30.95 -22.23 5.14
CA ASN A 345 31.79 -23.41 5.33
C ASN A 345 32.22 -24.09 4.02
N GLU A 346 31.85 -23.56 2.86
CA GLU A 346 32.18 -24.12 1.55
C GLU A 346 33.58 -23.69 1.09
N ASP A 347 34.33 -24.58 0.43
CA ASP A 347 35.72 -24.33 0.02
C ASP A 347 35.87 -23.14 -0.95
N TYR A 348 34.81 -22.82 -1.72
CA TYR A 348 34.80 -21.69 -2.65
C TYR A 348 34.43 -20.35 -1.99
N PHE A 349 33.97 -20.37 -0.74
CA PHE A 349 33.47 -19.17 -0.05
C PHE A 349 34.52 -18.06 0.10
N PRO A 350 35.81 -18.34 0.41
CA PRO A 350 36.83 -17.28 0.48
C PRO A 350 36.99 -16.51 -0.84
N VAL A 351 36.89 -17.22 -1.97
CA VAL A 351 36.96 -16.61 -3.31
C VAL A 351 35.69 -15.80 -3.57
N LEU A 352 34.51 -16.31 -3.21
CA LEU A 352 33.25 -15.57 -3.30
C LEU A 352 33.31 -14.27 -2.48
N LEU A 353 33.83 -14.35 -1.26
CA LEU A 353 33.97 -13.20 -0.37
C LEU A 353 34.85 -12.12 -1.00
N GLU A 354 36.04 -12.49 -1.47
CA GLU A 354 36.95 -11.57 -2.16
C GLU A 354 36.29 -10.94 -3.40
N GLN A 355 35.54 -11.71 -4.18
CA GLN A 355 34.86 -11.18 -5.36
C GLN A 355 33.75 -10.18 -5.01
N MET A 356 32.91 -10.48 -4.02
CA MET A 356 31.78 -9.63 -3.64
C MET A 356 32.23 -8.32 -2.98
N THR A 357 33.38 -8.31 -2.31
CA THR A 357 33.95 -7.10 -1.67
C THR A 357 34.89 -6.31 -2.59
N SER A 358 35.23 -6.84 -3.78
CA SER A 358 36.15 -6.20 -4.73
C SER A 358 35.62 -4.93 -5.40
N GLY A 359 34.32 -4.67 -5.33
CA GLY A 359 33.71 -3.52 -5.99
C GLY A 359 32.18 -3.47 -5.90
N PRO A 360 31.54 -2.60 -6.69
CA PRO A 360 30.10 -2.44 -6.68
C PRO A 360 29.40 -3.68 -7.25
N THR A 361 28.38 -4.14 -6.54
CA THR A 361 27.42 -5.17 -6.97
C THR A 361 26.10 -4.48 -7.33
N LEU A 362 25.46 -4.91 -8.42
CA LEU A 362 24.14 -4.42 -8.79
C LEU A 362 23.09 -5.44 -8.36
N ALA A 363 22.25 -5.06 -7.39
CA ALA A 363 21.07 -5.79 -6.97
C ALA A 363 19.86 -5.31 -7.77
N LEU A 364 19.09 -6.26 -8.33
CA LEU A 364 17.87 -5.99 -9.09
C LEU A 364 16.71 -6.77 -8.47
N ALA A 365 15.62 -6.09 -8.15
CA ALA A 365 14.34 -6.71 -7.86
C ALA A 365 13.57 -6.89 -9.17
N LEU A 366 13.55 -8.12 -9.68
CA LEU A 366 12.88 -8.43 -10.95
C LEU A 366 11.45 -8.89 -10.70
N THR A 367 10.53 -8.49 -11.56
CA THR A 367 9.12 -8.90 -11.54
C THR A 367 8.73 -9.60 -12.84
N ARG A 368 8.03 -10.73 -12.70
CA ARG A 368 7.47 -11.52 -13.80
C ARG A 368 6.51 -12.58 -13.25
N VAL A 369 5.62 -13.11 -14.09
CA VAL A 369 4.96 -14.38 -13.80
C VAL A 369 6.01 -15.49 -13.65
N ASN A 370 6.00 -16.23 -12.54
CA ASN A 370 6.98 -17.26 -12.18
C ASN A 370 8.44 -16.75 -12.27
N ALA A 371 8.68 -15.55 -11.74
CA ALA A 371 9.97 -14.86 -11.83
C ALA A 371 11.14 -15.70 -11.31
N VAL A 372 10.98 -16.42 -10.20
CA VAL A 372 12.07 -17.20 -9.61
C VAL A 372 12.43 -18.38 -10.51
N GLU A 373 11.43 -19.18 -10.90
CA GLU A 373 11.63 -20.34 -11.78
C GLU A 373 12.23 -19.89 -13.13
N HIS A 374 11.69 -18.82 -13.71
CA HIS A 374 12.17 -18.32 -14.99
C HIS A 374 13.60 -17.78 -14.91
N TRP A 375 13.92 -17.04 -13.85
CA TRP A 375 15.26 -16.50 -13.65
C TRP A 375 16.28 -17.63 -13.48
N ARG A 376 15.93 -18.65 -12.71
CA ARG A 376 16.76 -19.85 -12.53
C ARG A 376 16.99 -20.59 -13.85
N LYS A 377 15.96 -20.74 -14.68
CA LYS A 377 16.10 -21.33 -16.01
C LYS A 377 17.02 -20.50 -16.90
N LEU A 378 16.85 -19.18 -16.89
CA LEU A 378 17.64 -18.25 -17.70
C LEU A 378 19.12 -18.21 -17.27
N LEU A 379 19.40 -18.34 -15.96
CA LEU A 379 20.76 -18.45 -15.42
C LEU A 379 21.49 -19.72 -15.89
N GLY A 380 20.76 -20.82 -16.05
CA GLY A 380 21.33 -22.12 -16.41
C GLY A 380 22.06 -22.83 -15.25
N PRO A 381 22.84 -23.88 -15.56
CA PRO A 381 23.55 -24.69 -14.56
C PRO A 381 24.39 -23.87 -13.57
N LYS A 382 24.57 -24.38 -12.34
CA LYS A 382 25.22 -23.64 -11.24
C LYS A 382 26.68 -23.28 -11.55
N THR A 383 27.41 -24.16 -12.22
CA THR A 383 28.82 -23.95 -12.57
C THR A 383 28.94 -23.42 -14.00
N VAL A 384 29.92 -22.58 -14.25
CA VAL A 384 30.20 -22.02 -15.58
C VAL A 384 30.55 -23.13 -16.58
N GLU A 385 31.25 -24.16 -16.13
CA GLU A 385 31.67 -25.30 -16.96
C GLU A 385 30.46 -26.13 -17.42
N ASP A 386 29.55 -26.46 -16.51
CA ASP A 386 28.32 -27.19 -16.84
C ASP A 386 27.40 -26.34 -17.70
N ALA A 387 27.34 -25.03 -17.46
CA ALA A 387 26.57 -24.10 -18.29
C ALA A 387 27.10 -24.10 -19.73
N LYS A 388 28.41 -23.89 -19.92
CA LYS A 388 29.02 -23.92 -21.27
C LYS A 388 28.84 -25.24 -22.00
N LYS A 389 28.79 -26.35 -21.28
CA LYS A 389 28.64 -27.69 -21.87
C LYS A 389 27.18 -28.04 -22.18
N ASN A 390 26.27 -27.79 -21.26
CA ASN A 390 24.90 -28.32 -21.30
C ASN A 390 23.88 -27.26 -21.73
N ASP A 391 24.16 -25.98 -21.54
CA ASP A 391 23.30 -24.86 -21.96
C ASP A 391 24.15 -23.62 -22.35
N PRO A 392 24.79 -23.63 -23.54
CA PRO A 392 25.66 -22.54 -23.98
C PRO A 392 24.95 -21.19 -24.14
N THR A 393 23.61 -21.19 -24.17
CA THR A 393 22.76 -20.00 -24.30
C THR A 393 22.30 -19.41 -22.96
N SER A 394 22.62 -20.08 -21.85
CA SER A 394 22.33 -19.58 -20.51
C SER A 394 23.18 -18.35 -20.17
N LEU A 395 22.67 -17.51 -19.26
CA LEU A 395 23.39 -16.29 -18.87
C LEU A 395 24.75 -16.60 -18.24
N ARG A 396 24.87 -17.69 -17.46
CA ARG A 396 26.17 -18.09 -16.86
C ARG A 396 27.18 -18.54 -17.91
N ALA A 397 26.75 -19.07 -19.04
CA ALA A 397 27.64 -19.42 -20.16
C ALA A 397 28.03 -18.17 -20.97
N GLU A 398 27.05 -17.36 -21.34
CA GLU A 398 27.22 -16.18 -22.20
C GLU A 398 28.00 -15.04 -21.52
N TYR A 399 27.75 -14.83 -20.22
CA TYR A 399 28.35 -13.76 -19.41
C TYR A 399 29.43 -14.27 -18.45
N ALA A 400 30.01 -15.43 -18.73
CA ALA A 400 31.23 -15.87 -18.04
C ALA A 400 32.36 -14.88 -18.31
N VAL A 401 32.90 -14.27 -17.26
CA VAL A 401 34.02 -13.32 -17.36
C VAL A 401 35.26 -13.90 -16.71
N GLY A 402 36.37 -13.85 -17.44
CA GLY A 402 37.67 -14.35 -16.98
C GLY A 402 37.77 -15.88 -16.90
N SER A 403 38.82 -16.35 -16.23
CA SER A 403 39.09 -17.76 -15.93
C SER A 403 38.60 -18.17 -14.54
N VAL A 404 37.66 -17.40 -13.95
CA VAL A 404 37.14 -17.68 -12.62
C VAL A 404 36.10 -18.79 -12.73
N PRO A 405 36.19 -19.87 -11.93
CA PRO A 405 35.20 -20.95 -11.95
C PRO A 405 33.85 -20.55 -11.33
N LEU A 406 33.81 -19.41 -10.63
CA LEU A 406 32.62 -18.88 -9.95
C LEU A 406 31.69 -18.16 -10.93
N ASP A 407 30.40 -18.44 -10.81
CA ASP A 407 29.37 -17.73 -11.57
C ASP A 407 29.34 -16.23 -11.21
N GLN A 408 28.96 -15.37 -12.16
CA GLN A 408 28.95 -13.92 -11.97
C GLN A 408 27.55 -13.35 -11.70
N LEU A 409 26.55 -14.23 -11.61
CA LEU A 409 25.15 -13.89 -11.48
C LEU A 409 24.51 -14.73 -10.37
N HIS A 410 23.85 -14.06 -9.41
CA HIS A 410 23.05 -14.70 -8.39
C HIS A 410 21.57 -14.69 -8.76
N GLY A 411 20.85 -15.71 -8.33
CA GLY A 411 19.41 -15.76 -8.41
C GLY A 411 18.82 -16.63 -7.33
N SER A 412 17.80 -16.11 -6.66
CA SER A 412 17.07 -16.76 -5.58
C SER A 412 16.65 -18.18 -5.96
N SER A 413 16.80 -19.14 -5.05
CA SER A 413 16.48 -20.54 -5.28
C SER A 413 14.99 -20.87 -5.14
N SER A 414 14.26 -20.09 -4.36
CA SER A 414 12.84 -20.28 -4.08
C SER A 414 12.15 -18.94 -3.85
N PRO A 415 10.80 -18.88 -3.89
CA PRO A 415 10.06 -17.66 -3.54
C PRO A 415 10.37 -17.16 -2.12
N GLY A 416 10.59 -18.08 -1.17
CA GLY A 416 10.95 -17.74 0.21
C GLY A 416 12.35 -17.14 0.34
N ASP A 417 13.31 -17.66 -0.43
CA ASP A 417 14.66 -17.08 -0.49
C ASP A 417 14.61 -15.72 -1.17
N ALA A 418 13.85 -15.59 -2.27
CA ALA A 418 13.65 -14.33 -2.95
C ALA A 418 13.12 -13.25 -2.01
N GLN A 419 12.14 -13.56 -1.15
CA GLN A 419 11.64 -12.61 -0.17
C GLN A 419 12.72 -12.15 0.80
N LYS A 420 13.44 -13.08 1.45
CA LYS A 420 14.52 -12.76 2.40
C LYS A 420 15.65 -11.96 1.77
N GLU A 421 16.05 -12.37 0.58
CA GLU A 421 17.13 -11.74 -0.18
C GLU A 421 16.72 -10.33 -0.65
N LEU A 422 15.47 -10.15 -1.09
CA LEU A 422 14.95 -8.83 -1.46
C LEU A 422 14.86 -7.91 -0.23
N GLU A 423 14.43 -8.41 0.92
CA GLU A 423 14.38 -7.63 2.17
C GLU A 423 15.79 -7.20 2.63
N PHE A 424 16.81 -8.04 2.41
CA PHE A 424 18.19 -7.69 2.70
C PHE A 424 18.70 -6.50 1.87
N PHE A 425 18.40 -6.46 0.57
CA PHE A 425 18.89 -5.40 -0.34
C PHE A 425 17.95 -4.18 -0.44
N PHE A 426 16.65 -4.39 -0.25
CA PHE A 426 15.58 -3.40 -0.39
C PHE A 426 14.68 -3.41 0.86
N PRO A 427 15.22 -3.16 2.06
CA PRO A 427 14.45 -3.21 3.29
C PRO A 427 13.34 -2.16 3.29
N GLN A 428 12.27 -2.44 4.04
CA GLN A 428 11.27 -1.42 4.31
C GLN A 428 11.87 -0.38 5.26
N GLU A 429 12.03 0.84 4.77
CA GLU A 429 12.69 1.92 5.49
C GLU A 429 11.72 3.06 5.81
N ARG A 430 12.13 3.87 6.79
CA ARG A 430 11.53 5.18 7.02
C ARG A 430 12.60 6.24 6.81
N THR A 431 12.26 7.32 6.11
CA THR A 431 13.17 8.44 5.91
C THR A 431 12.52 9.75 6.32
N PHE A 432 13.35 10.69 6.77
CA PHE A 432 12.94 12.05 7.03
C PHE A 432 12.86 12.82 5.71
N ALA A 433 11.77 13.54 5.51
CA ALA A 433 11.59 14.45 4.40
C ALA A 433 11.10 15.81 4.90
N LEU A 434 11.57 16.88 4.28
CA LEU A 434 11.18 18.25 4.60
C LEU A 434 10.96 19.02 3.30
N ILE A 435 9.82 19.71 3.20
CA ILE A 435 9.58 20.75 2.19
C ILE A 435 9.92 22.08 2.84
N LYS A 436 10.84 22.82 2.22
CA LYS A 436 11.39 24.07 2.72
C LYS A 436 10.37 25.23 2.60
N PRO A 437 10.50 26.30 3.42
CA PRO A 437 9.50 27.36 3.49
C PRO A 437 9.19 28.07 2.16
N ASP A 438 10.17 28.18 1.28
CA ASP A 438 10.03 28.73 -0.07
C ASP A 438 9.08 27.87 -0.91
N ALA A 439 9.35 26.57 -1.03
CA ALA A 439 8.53 25.65 -1.81
C ALA A 439 7.17 25.35 -1.16
N VAL A 440 7.03 25.49 0.17
CA VAL A 440 5.72 25.33 0.84
C VAL A 440 4.72 26.39 0.35
N LYS A 441 5.17 27.62 0.11
CA LYS A 441 4.29 28.73 -0.29
C LYS A 441 3.66 28.52 -1.67
N GLU A 442 4.41 27.93 -2.60
CA GLU A 442 4.01 27.87 -4.01
C GLU A 442 3.73 26.44 -4.51
N HIS A 443 4.41 25.43 -3.95
CA HIS A 443 4.50 24.08 -4.54
C HIS A 443 4.20 22.93 -3.56
N LYS A 444 3.69 23.21 -2.36
CA LYS A 444 3.39 22.17 -1.35
C LYS A 444 2.55 21.03 -1.92
N GLY A 445 1.46 21.35 -2.61
CA GLY A 445 0.52 20.36 -3.15
C GLY A 445 1.18 19.46 -4.19
N ASP A 446 1.93 20.05 -5.12
CA ASP A 446 2.57 19.35 -6.22
C ASP A 446 3.68 18.41 -5.72
N ILE A 447 4.49 18.87 -4.77
CA ILE A 447 5.54 18.07 -4.14
C ILE A 447 4.92 16.89 -3.36
N MET A 448 3.85 17.13 -2.60
CA MET A 448 3.15 16.06 -1.89
C MET A 448 2.52 15.04 -2.84
N GLN A 449 2.04 15.48 -4.01
CA GLN A 449 1.51 14.59 -5.02
C GLN A 449 2.63 13.73 -5.63
N LYS A 450 3.77 14.32 -6.00
CA LYS A 450 4.95 13.56 -6.45
C LYS A 450 5.42 12.52 -5.44
N VAL A 451 5.42 12.83 -4.15
CA VAL A 451 5.77 11.87 -3.10
C VAL A 451 4.83 10.65 -3.14
N LYS A 452 3.52 10.88 -3.28
CA LYS A 452 2.53 9.80 -3.38
C LYS A 452 2.65 9.01 -4.67
N ASP A 453 2.82 9.69 -5.80
CA ASP A 453 2.95 9.07 -7.12
C ASP A 453 4.22 8.22 -7.22
N ALA A 454 5.29 8.62 -6.51
CA ALA A 454 6.51 7.84 -6.34
C ALA A 454 6.34 6.64 -5.38
N GLY A 455 5.13 6.39 -4.87
CA GLY A 455 4.81 5.23 -4.04
C GLY A 455 5.22 5.33 -2.57
N PHE A 456 5.55 6.52 -2.07
CA PHE A 456 5.81 6.69 -0.63
C PHE A 456 4.51 6.72 0.18
N THR A 457 4.53 6.03 1.31
CA THR A 457 3.54 6.22 2.36
C THR A 457 4.01 7.35 3.28
N ILE A 458 3.16 8.36 3.48
CA ILE A 458 3.42 9.44 4.44
C ILE A 458 2.93 8.97 5.81
N SER A 459 3.82 8.42 6.63
CA SER A 459 3.51 7.86 7.95
C SER A 459 3.19 8.95 8.98
N LYS A 460 3.86 10.11 8.90
CA LYS A 460 3.57 11.29 9.74
C LYS A 460 3.81 12.55 8.92
N ILE A 461 3.03 13.60 9.21
CA ILE A 461 3.19 14.92 8.60
C ILE A 461 2.94 16.01 9.65
N LYS A 462 3.75 17.06 9.62
CA LYS A 462 3.59 18.24 10.47
C LYS A 462 4.06 19.48 9.72
N GLU A 463 3.21 20.51 9.69
CA GLU A 463 3.62 21.84 9.25
C GLU A 463 4.07 22.65 10.48
N ALA A 464 5.28 23.21 10.43
CA ALA A 464 5.86 23.94 11.54
C ALA A 464 6.88 24.99 11.07
N SER A 465 6.85 26.17 11.69
CA SER A 465 7.92 27.16 11.57
C SER A 465 9.07 26.77 12.50
N LEU A 466 10.26 26.59 11.93
CA LEU A 466 11.45 26.27 12.72
C LEU A 466 11.95 27.52 13.42
N THR A 467 12.32 27.42 14.71
CA THR A 467 13.07 28.49 15.36
C THR A 467 14.49 28.53 14.81
N ARG A 468 15.19 29.65 15.03
CA ARG A 468 16.58 29.79 14.62
C ARG A 468 17.47 28.74 15.28
N GLU A 469 17.27 28.47 16.56
CA GLU A 469 18.00 27.46 17.32
C GLU A 469 17.77 26.06 16.74
N MET A 470 16.52 25.73 16.39
CA MET A 470 16.19 24.45 15.74
C MET A 470 16.86 24.33 14.37
N ALA A 471 16.82 25.38 13.54
CA ALA A 471 17.45 25.37 12.22
C ALA A 471 18.97 25.26 12.30
N MET A 472 19.61 25.95 13.25
CA MET A 472 21.05 25.83 13.51
C MET A 472 21.43 24.42 13.95
N GLN A 473 20.67 23.84 14.89
CA GLN A 473 20.91 22.47 15.33
C GLN A 473 20.69 21.45 14.20
N PHE A 474 19.69 21.68 13.34
CA PHE A 474 19.39 20.82 12.20
C PHE A 474 20.50 20.84 11.14
N TYR A 475 21.16 21.98 10.94
CA TYR A 475 22.26 22.15 9.97
C TYR A 475 23.64 22.25 10.63
N LYS A 476 23.81 21.73 11.85
CA LYS A 476 25.03 21.89 12.65
C LYS A 476 26.30 21.45 11.91
N ASP A 477 26.22 20.41 11.07
CA ASP A 477 27.34 19.90 10.26
C ASP A 477 27.80 20.88 9.15
N HIS A 478 27.13 22.03 9.01
CA HIS A 478 27.48 23.11 8.10
C HIS A 478 27.96 24.36 8.81
N GLU A 479 28.07 24.35 10.14
CA GLU A 479 28.58 25.46 10.93
C GLU A 479 29.98 25.90 10.44
N GLY A 480 30.18 27.22 10.33
CA GLY A 480 31.42 27.81 9.82
C GLY A 480 31.53 27.89 8.29
N LYS A 481 30.61 27.29 7.52
CA LYS A 481 30.58 27.46 6.06
C LYS A 481 29.98 28.84 5.69
N PRO A 482 30.46 29.49 4.61
CA PRO A 482 30.04 30.85 4.25
C PRO A 482 28.53 30.99 3.97
N PHE A 483 27.86 29.89 3.61
CA PHE A 483 26.42 29.85 3.32
C PHE A 483 25.54 29.46 4.52
N TYR A 484 26.12 29.07 5.65
CA TYR A 484 25.39 28.53 6.80
C TYR A 484 24.33 29.49 7.35
N GLU A 485 24.71 30.76 7.55
CA GLU A 485 23.81 31.80 8.04
C GLU A 485 22.66 32.10 7.09
N SER A 486 22.94 32.06 5.79
CA SER A 486 21.90 32.23 4.76
C SER A 486 20.93 31.05 4.77
N LEU A 487 21.43 29.83 4.90
CA LEU A 487 20.62 28.61 5.01
C LEU A 487 19.70 28.64 6.24
N VAL A 488 20.22 29.02 7.41
CA VAL A 488 19.42 29.18 8.64
C VAL A 488 18.34 30.26 8.45
N THR A 489 18.68 31.36 7.78
CA THR A 489 17.73 32.44 7.48
C THR A 489 16.61 31.94 6.57
N CYS A 490 16.92 31.20 5.51
CA CYS A 490 15.91 30.60 4.62
C CYS A 490 14.96 29.67 5.37
N MET A 491 15.49 28.83 6.26
CA MET A 491 14.72 27.82 6.99
C MET A 491 13.81 28.40 8.07
N THR A 492 14.11 29.61 8.55
CA THR A 492 13.29 30.33 9.54
C THR A 492 12.34 31.35 8.92
N ALA A 493 12.36 31.51 7.59
CA ALA A 493 11.54 32.50 6.87
C ALA A 493 10.04 32.15 6.77
N GLY A 494 9.63 30.96 7.22
CA GLY A 494 8.23 30.53 7.17
C GLY A 494 8.03 29.07 7.62
N PRO A 495 6.80 28.55 7.48
CA PRO A 495 6.49 27.17 7.83
C PRO A 495 7.15 26.19 6.86
N SER A 496 7.74 25.14 7.40
CA SER A 496 8.19 23.95 6.64
C SER A 496 7.16 22.83 6.80
N VAL A 497 7.07 21.92 5.82
CA VAL A 497 6.30 20.68 5.95
C VAL A 497 7.28 19.55 6.22
N VAL A 498 7.21 18.98 7.42
CA VAL A 498 8.05 17.88 7.89
C VAL A 498 7.27 16.58 7.77
N MET A 499 7.89 15.55 7.20
CA MET A 499 7.27 14.26 6.92
C MET A 499 8.17 13.10 7.33
N VAL A 500 7.54 12.01 7.74
CA VAL A 500 8.17 10.68 7.81
C VAL A 500 7.62 9.88 6.64
N LEU A 501 8.48 9.57 5.67
CA LEU A 501 8.12 8.77 4.50
C LEU A 501 8.48 7.31 4.75
N SER A 502 7.73 6.38 4.18
CA SER A 502 7.96 4.94 4.29
C SER A 502 7.77 4.24 2.96
N LYS A 503 8.76 3.45 2.55
CA LYS A 503 8.84 2.71 1.29
C LYS A 503 9.97 1.66 1.40
N GLU A 504 9.97 0.64 0.56
CA GLU A 504 11.19 -0.17 0.33
C GLU A 504 12.31 0.77 -0.18
N ASN A 505 13.49 0.71 0.45
CA ASN A 505 14.65 1.55 0.11
C ASN A 505 14.34 3.07 0.15
N ALA A 506 13.51 3.49 1.13
CA ALA A 506 12.94 4.83 1.21
C ALA A 506 13.98 5.96 1.17
N VAL A 507 15.15 5.77 1.79
CA VAL A 507 16.18 6.81 1.83
C VAL A 507 16.70 7.11 0.43
N GLU A 508 17.12 6.08 -0.30
CA GLU A 508 17.69 6.24 -1.64
C GLU A 508 16.64 6.68 -2.65
N GLU A 509 15.45 6.10 -2.61
CA GLU A 509 14.32 6.49 -3.46
C GLU A 509 13.94 7.97 -3.24
N TRP A 510 14.01 8.46 -1.99
CA TRP A 510 13.70 9.85 -1.69
C TRP A 510 14.80 10.77 -2.23
N ARG A 511 16.07 10.36 -2.12
CA ARG A 511 17.20 11.10 -2.68
C ARG A 511 17.12 11.19 -4.21
N GLN A 512 16.76 10.09 -4.87
CA GLN A 512 16.54 10.08 -6.31
C GLN A 512 15.39 11.01 -6.70
N LEU A 513 14.27 10.97 -5.97
CA LEU A 513 13.13 11.84 -6.22
C LEU A 513 13.45 13.33 -5.97
N MET A 514 14.26 13.63 -4.96
CA MET A 514 14.75 14.99 -4.70
C MET A 514 15.67 15.49 -5.82
N GLY A 515 16.59 14.64 -6.31
CA GLY A 515 17.62 15.00 -7.28
C GLY A 515 18.82 15.73 -6.65
N PRO A 516 19.83 16.10 -7.47
CA PRO A 516 21.02 16.82 -7.03
C PRO A 516 20.70 18.12 -6.26
N THR A 517 21.55 18.46 -5.28
CA THR A 517 21.35 19.66 -4.42
C THR A 517 21.34 20.96 -5.21
N ASP A 518 22.17 21.05 -6.25
CA ASP A 518 22.22 22.19 -7.17
C ASP A 518 21.12 22.03 -8.24
N PRO A 519 20.19 23.00 -8.35
CA PRO A 519 19.07 22.90 -9.27
C PRO A 519 19.47 22.93 -10.75
N GLU A 520 20.58 23.58 -11.11
CA GLU A 520 21.05 23.60 -12.50
C GLU A 520 21.61 22.23 -12.90
N ILE A 521 22.32 21.57 -11.98
CA ILE A 521 22.73 20.17 -12.18
C ILE A 521 21.50 19.27 -12.23
N ALA A 522 20.53 19.48 -11.33
CA ALA A 522 19.30 18.67 -11.31
C ALA A 522 18.51 18.77 -12.61
N LYS A 523 18.36 19.98 -13.18
CA LYS A 523 17.69 20.17 -14.49
C LYS A 523 18.40 19.42 -15.62
N LEU A 524 19.72 19.35 -15.58
CA LEU A 524 20.50 18.66 -16.61
C LEU A 524 20.47 17.13 -16.46
N THR A 525 20.62 16.61 -15.24
CA THR A 525 20.82 15.17 -15.00
C THR A 525 19.56 14.43 -14.53
N SER A 526 18.58 15.14 -14.00
CA SER A 526 17.35 14.59 -13.43
C SER A 526 16.18 15.60 -13.56
N PRO A 527 15.76 15.95 -14.80
CA PRO A 527 14.78 17.02 -15.05
C PRO A 527 13.41 16.80 -14.40
N GLU A 528 13.06 15.55 -14.10
CA GLU A 528 11.81 15.18 -13.43
C GLU A 528 11.89 15.23 -11.88
N SER A 529 13.07 15.51 -11.33
CA SER A 529 13.28 15.60 -9.87
C SER A 529 12.61 16.82 -9.26
N ILE A 530 12.32 16.74 -7.97
CA ILE A 530 11.68 17.85 -7.23
C ILE A 530 12.55 19.12 -7.30
N ARG A 531 13.87 18.98 -7.16
CA ARG A 531 14.80 20.13 -7.23
C ARG A 531 14.87 20.72 -8.62
N ALA A 532 14.83 19.91 -9.68
CA ALA A 532 14.82 20.45 -11.03
C ALA A 532 13.57 21.30 -11.31
N GLN A 533 12.41 20.89 -10.78
CA GLN A 533 11.12 21.50 -11.08
C GLN A 533 10.76 22.68 -10.17
N PHE A 534 11.14 22.65 -8.89
CA PHE A 534 10.62 23.57 -7.88
C PHE A 534 11.68 24.36 -7.11
N ALA A 535 12.97 24.09 -7.30
CA ALA A 535 14.01 24.86 -6.64
C ALA A 535 14.19 26.23 -7.29
N GLN A 536 14.42 27.25 -6.47
CA GLN A 536 14.75 28.60 -6.92
C GLN A 536 16.26 28.78 -7.09
N ASP A 537 17.03 28.31 -6.10
CA ASP A 537 18.50 28.35 -6.08
C ASP A 537 19.06 27.24 -5.18
N ILE A 538 20.38 27.22 -4.98
CA ILE A 538 21.07 26.19 -4.19
C ILE A 538 20.69 26.21 -2.69
N LEU A 539 20.33 27.36 -2.13
CA LEU A 539 19.89 27.50 -0.73
C LEU A 539 18.40 27.21 -0.59
N SER A 540 17.61 27.66 -1.56
CA SER A 540 16.16 27.50 -1.69
C SER A 540 15.84 26.37 -2.67
N ASN A 541 16.38 25.19 -2.38
CA ASN A 541 16.28 24.02 -3.25
C ASN A 541 15.06 23.14 -2.97
N ALA A 542 13.95 23.74 -2.53
CA ALA A 542 12.64 23.14 -2.29
C ALA A 542 12.54 22.06 -1.19
N VAL A 543 13.44 21.07 -1.14
CA VAL A 543 13.31 19.88 -0.27
C VAL A 543 14.63 19.42 0.35
N HIS A 544 14.51 18.78 1.51
CA HIS A 544 15.59 18.15 2.26
C HIS A 544 15.21 16.72 2.68
N GLY A 545 16.20 15.87 2.90
CA GLY A 545 16.01 14.51 3.41
C GLY A 545 17.27 13.93 4.04
N SER A 546 17.10 12.82 4.75
CA SER A 546 18.21 12.10 5.39
C SER A 546 19.30 11.67 4.41
N SER A 547 20.52 11.61 4.91
CA SER A 547 21.69 11.11 4.17
C SER A 547 21.81 9.59 4.20
N ASN A 548 21.22 8.95 5.20
CA ASN A 548 21.35 7.53 5.56
C ASN A 548 20.09 7.03 6.26
#